data_AF-G0P465-F1
#
_entry.id   AF-G0P465-F1
#
_cell.length_a   1.000
_cell.length_b   1.000
_cell.length_c   1.000
_cell.angle_alpha   90.00
_cell.angle_beta   90.00
_cell.angle_gamma   90.00
#
_symmetry.space_group_name_H-M   'P 1'
#
loop_
_entity.id
_entity.type
_entity.pdbx_description
1 polymer ?
#
loop_
_entity_poly.entity_id
_entity_poly.type
_entity_poly.pdbx_seq_one_letter_code
_entity_poly.pdbx_strand_id
1 'polypeptide(L)'
;MSVPPLVRMSVCLSVFMSGCLSVSLYVQMSLETISLAFQNDQNFDKLKTNLSKGFENTGFLDIFCPVHILQSKWLKWRQDAIFQPFDWVLELTKRNIKKRVDQIESGEHVLHDEPDDFLDAYLMKMQKDQREGVESTFT
;
A
#
# COMPACT_ATOMS: atom_id res chain seq x y z
N MET A 1 7.35 2.21 -41.35
CA MET A 1 5.88 2.30 -41.24
C MET A 1 5.56 2.96 -39.90
N SER A 2 5.00 4.18 -39.90
CA SER A 2 4.64 4.89 -38.67
C SER A 2 3.27 4.39 -38.19
N VAL A 3 3.20 3.85 -36.98
CA VAL A 3 1.92 3.44 -36.36
C VAL A 3 1.08 4.71 -36.12
N PRO A 4 -0.21 4.73 -36.51
CA PRO A 4 -1.06 5.89 -36.28
C PRO A 4 -1.15 6.23 -34.78
N PRO A 5 -1.12 7.51 -34.38
CA PRO A 5 -1.19 7.92 -32.97
C PRO A 5 -2.39 7.34 -32.22
N LEU A 6 -3.52 7.18 -32.93
CA LEU A 6 -4.77 6.66 -32.39
C LEU A 6 -4.67 5.17 -31.99
N VAL A 7 -3.95 4.37 -32.78
CA VAL A 7 -3.71 2.94 -32.48
C VAL A 7 -2.76 2.80 -31.29
N ARG A 8 -1.75 3.66 -31.19
CA ARG A 8 -0.82 3.70 -30.06
C ARG A 8 -1.53 4.05 -28.75
N MET A 9 -2.43 5.03 -28.76
CA MET A 9 -3.26 5.37 -27.59
C MET A 9 -4.21 4.24 -27.20
N SER A 10 -4.83 3.57 -28.17
CA SER A 10 -5.75 2.45 -27.91
C SER A 10 -5.06 1.25 -27.26
N VAL A 11 -3.84 0.89 -27.70
CA VAL A 11 -3.08 -0.23 -27.12
C VAL A 11 -2.56 0.11 -25.72
N CYS A 12 -2.09 1.34 -25.51
CA CYS A 12 -1.71 1.80 -24.18
C CYS A 12 -2.89 1.77 -23.21
N LEU A 13 -4.08 2.16 -23.67
CA LEU A 13 -5.29 2.14 -22.87
C LEU A 13 -5.71 0.71 -22.49
N SER A 14 -5.66 -0.24 -23.42
CA SER A 14 -6.07 -1.61 -23.15
C SER A 14 -5.13 -2.35 -22.19
N VAL A 15 -3.81 -2.21 -22.38
CA VAL A 15 -2.80 -2.79 -21.48
C VAL A 15 -2.93 -2.21 -20.07
N PHE A 16 -3.16 -0.90 -19.99
CA PHE A 16 -3.31 -0.20 -18.72
C PHE A 16 -4.60 -0.61 -17.99
N MET A 17 -5.75 -0.62 -18.67
CA MET A 17 -7.02 -1.05 -18.06
C MET A 17 -6.95 -2.50 -17.59
N SER A 18 -6.25 -3.36 -18.33
CA SER A 18 -5.97 -4.72 -17.90
C SER A 18 -5.12 -4.78 -16.63
N GLY A 19 -4.13 -3.89 -16.48
CA GLY A 19 -3.30 -3.79 -15.28
C GLY A 19 -4.06 -3.25 -14.06
N CYS A 20 -4.91 -2.24 -14.23
CA CYS A 20 -5.74 -1.74 -13.13
C CYS A 20 -6.74 -2.77 -12.66
N LEU A 21 -7.42 -3.44 -13.59
CA LEU A 21 -8.35 -4.51 -13.26
C LEU A 21 -7.65 -5.67 -12.56
N SER A 22 -6.45 -6.06 -13.01
CA SER A 22 -5.71 -7.15 -12.36
C SER A 22 -5.27 -6.79 -10.95
N VAL A 23 -4.79 -5.57 -10.70
CA VAL A 23 -4.42 -5.11 -9.34
C VAL A 23 -5.65 -5.04 -8.44
N SER A 24 -6.76 -4.45 -8.91
CA SER A 24 -7.99 -4.35 -8.11
C SER A 24 -8.55 -5.72 -7.77
N LEU A 25 -8.59 -6.65 -8.74
CA LEU A 25 -9.03 -8.03 -8.50
C LEU A 25 -8.08 -8.78 -7.56
N TYR A 26 -6.77 -8.59 -7.71
CA TYR A 26 -5.77 -9.20 -6.84
C TYR A 26 -5.94 -8.72 -5.39
N VAL A 27 -6.02 -7.41 -5.17
CA VAL A 27 -6.21 -6.84 -3.83
C VAL A 27 -7.52 -7.31 -3.20
N GLN A 28 -8.59 -7.38 -3.98
CA GLN A 28 -9.88 -7.86 -3.49
C GLN A 28 -9.84 -9.35 -3.10
N MET A 29 -9.21 -10.19 -3.93
CA MET A 29 -9.01 -11.61 -3.63
C MET A 29 -8.11 -11.81 -2.39
N SER A 30 -7.04 -11.03 -2.26
CA SER A 30 -6.19 -11.05 -1.07
C SER A 30 -6.95 -10.64 0.19
N LEU A 31 -7.78 -9.59 0.12
CA LEU A 31 -8.61 -9.18 1.25
C LEU A 31 -9.62 -10.26 1.66
N GLU A 32 -10.26 -10.94 0.71
CA GLU A 32 -11.16 -12.05 1.04
C GLU A 32 -10.43 -13.21 1.71
N THR A 33 -9.22 -13.52 1.26
CA THR A 33 -8.38 -14.56 1.87
C THR A 33 -8.00 -14.19 3.31
N ILE A 34 -7.60 -12.93 3.54
CA ILE A 34 -7.25 -12.44 4.88
C ILE A 34 -8.50 -12.38 5.77
N SER A 35 -9.67 -12.07 5.22
CA SER A 35 -10.94 -12.05 5.96
C SER A 35 -11.29 -13.39 6.60
N LEU A 36 -10.83 -14.51 6.01
CA LEU A 36 -11.03 -15.84 6.58
C LEU A 36 -10.12 -16.08 7.80
N ALA A 37 -8.93 -15.48 7.82
CA ALA A 37 -7.99 -15.59 8.94
C ALA A 37 -8.35 -14.66 10.11
N PHE A 38 -8.98 -13.51 9.83
CA PHE A 38 -9.31 -12.47 10.82
C PHE A 38 -10.82 -12.37 11.09
N GLN A 39 -11.54 -13.50 11.10
CA GLN A 39 -12.98 -13.50 11.37
C GLN A 39 -13.31 -12.71 12.66
N ASN A 40 -14.26 -11.78 12.56
CA ASN A 40 -14.74 -10.90 13.64
C ASN A 40 -13.77 -9.81 14.13
N ASP A 41 -12.70 -9.48 13.39
CA ASP A 41 -11.85 -8.34 13.72
C ASP A 41 -12.42 -7.02 13.16
N GLN A 42 -12.88 -6.15 14.07
CA GLN A 42 -13.43 -4.84 13.72
C GLN A 42 -12.41 -3.92 13.00
N ASN A 43 -11.11 -4.05 13.27
CA ASN A 43 -10.08 -3.32 12.55
C ASN A 43 -9.93 -3.86 11.13
N PHE A 44 -10.09 -5.17 10.92
CA PHE A 44 -10.04 -5.75 9.60
C PHE A 44 -11.21 -5.28 8.72
N ASP A 45 -12.43 -5.23 9.27
CA ASP A 45 -13.59 -4.70 8.55
C ASP A 45 -13.41 -3.23 8.18
N LYS A 46 -12.84 -2.44 9.10
CA LYS A 46 -12.52 -1.02 8.87
C LYS A 46 -11.40 -0.84 7.84
N LEU A 47 -10.42 -1.75 7.82
CA LEU A 47 -9.36 -1.81 6.80
C LEU A 47 -9.94 -2.09 5.42
N LYS A 48 -10.76 -3.13 5.28
CA LYS A 48 -11.45 -3.46 4.03
C LYS A 48 -12.29 -2.28 3.54
N THR A 49 -13.04 -1.64 4.44
CA THR A 49 -13.89 -0.49 4.10
C THR A 49 -13.08 0.70 3.60
N ASN A 50 -11.97 1.04 4.27
CA ASN A 50 -11.13 2.16 3.84
C ASN A 50 -10.39 1.87 2.54
N LEU A 51 -9.93 0.63 2.31
CA LEU A 51 -9.33 0.22 1.05
C LEU A 51 -10.34 0.32 -0.11
N SER A 52 -11.54 -0.24 0.06
CA SER A 52 -12.60 -0.14 -0.95
C SER A 52 -12.94 1.31 -1.28
N LYS A 53 -13.08 2.18 -0.26
CA LYS A 53 -13.32 3.61 -0.48
C LYS A 53 -12.19 4.29 -1.25
N GLY A 54 -10.93 3.96 -0.97
CA GLY A 54 -9.79 4.48 -1.71
C GLY A 54 -9.82 4.10 -3.20
N PHE A 55 -10.13 2.84 -3.50
CA PHE A 55 -10.22 2.34 -4.87
C PHE A 55 -11.46 2.82 -5.64
N GLU A 56 -12.62 2.89 -4.98
CA GLU A 56 -13.84 3.46 -5.57
C GLU A 56 -13.68 4.94 -5.87
N ASN A 57 -12.96 5.65 -5.00
CA ASN A 57 -12.64 7.05 -5.22
C ASN A 57 -11.53 7.25 -6.23
N THR A 58 -10.77 6.25 -6.70
CA THR A 58 -9.84 6.42 -7.82
C THR A 58 -10.58 6.34 -9.15
N GLY A 59 -10.62 7.44 -9.89
CA GLY A 59 -11.23 7.50 -11.21
C GLY A 59 -10.23 7.14 -12.32
N PHE A 60 -10.76 6.71 -13.46
CA PHE A 60 -9.96 6.46 -14.67
C PHE A 60 -9.01 7.62 -15.00
N LEU A 61 -9.51 8.86 -14.96
CA LEU A 61 -8.74 10.06 -15.29
C LEU A 61 -7.61 10.36 -14.31
N ASP A 62 -7.73 9.94 -13.04
CA ASP A 62 -6.68 10.19 -12.05
C ASP A 62 -5.42 9.39 -12.36
N ILE A 63 -5.54 8.25 -13.04
CA ILE A 63 -4.39 7.39 -13.33
C ILE A 63 -3.69 7.77 -14.64
N PHE A 64 -4.42 8.37 -15.59
CA PHE A 64 -3.81 8.95 -16.81
C PHE A 64 -3.24 10.35 -16.61
N CYS A 65 -3.59 11.00 -15.49
CA CYS A 65 -3.12 12.33 -15.20
C CYS A 65 -1.63 12.27 -14.82
N PRO A 66 -0.75 13.04 -15.49
CA PRO A 66 0.64 13.12 -15.09
C PRO A 66 0.78 13.52 -13.61
N VAL A 67 1.72 12.90 -12.90
CA VAL A 67 1.93 13.10 -11.46
C VAL A 67 2.06 14.57 -11.07
N HIS A 68 2.72 15.39 -11.91
CA HIS A 68 2.87 16.83 -11.67
C HIS A 68 1.55 17.61 -11.71
N ILE A 69 0.56 17.15 -12.49
CA ILE A 69 -0.78 17.74 -12.53
C ILE A 69 -1.56 17.30 -11.29
N LEU A 70 -1.51 16.01 -10.95
CA LEU A 70 -2.16 15.47 -9.75
C LEU A 70 -1.67 16.15 -8.47
N GLN A 71 -0.36 16.39 -8.36
CA GLN A 71 0.28 17.06 -7.22
C GLN A 71 0.08 18.58 -7.19
N SER A 72 -0.59 19.15 -8.21
CA SER A 72 -0.88 20.58 -8.22
C SER A 72 -1.86 20.95 -7.11
N LYS A 73 -1.74 22.18 -6.59
CA LYS A 73 -2.62 22.68 -5.52
C LYS A 73 -4.11 22.65 -5.91
N TRP A 74 -4.44 22.67 -7.20
CA TRP A 74 -5.82 22.65 -7.69
C TRP A 74 -6.46 21.26 -7.64
N LEU A 75 -5.70 20.18 -7.81
CA LEU A 75 -6.19 18.80 -7.65
C LEU A 75 -5.99 18.25 -6.23
N LYS A 76 -5.51 19.09 -5.30
CA LYS A 76 -5.29 18.66 -3.91
C LYS A 76 -6.56 18.11 -3.27
N TRP A 77 -7.72 18.75 -3.47
CA TRP A 77 -9.01 18.25 -2.94
C TRP A 77 -9.35 16.84 -3.45
N ARG A 78 -8.92 16.52 -4.68
CA ARG A 78 -9.14 15.22 -5.32
C ARG A 78 -8.19 14.16 -4.78
N GLN A 79 -6.91 14.53 -4.62
CA GLN A 79 -5.91 13.68 -3.97
C GLN A 79 -6.30 13.38 -2.52
N ASP A 80 -6.68 14.40 -1.76
CA ASP A 80 -7.10 14.25 -0.37
C ASP A 80 -8.28 13.27 -0.26
N ALA A 81 -9.27 13.35 -1.16
CA ALA A 81 -10.40 12.39 -1.18
C ALA A 81 -10.01 10.94 -1.54
N ILE A 82 -8.93 10.73 -2.29
CA ILE A 82 -8.40 9.40 -2.64
C ILE A 82 -7.54 8.85 -1.51
N PHE A 83 -6.69 9.68 -0.91
CA PHE A 83 -5.67 9.25 0.05
C PHE A 83 -6.16 9.24 1.50
N GLN A 84 -7.16 10.04 1.87
CA GLN A 84 -7.69 10.09 3.24
C GLN A 84 -8.04 8.72 3.82
N PRO A 85 -8.68 7.77 3.10
CA PRO A 85 -8.95 6.43 3.64
C PRO A 85 -7.66 5.68 4.01
N PHE A 86 -6.56 5.93 3.29
CA PHE A 86 -5.27 5.31 3.55
C PHE A 86 -4.55 5.92 4.76
N ASP A 87 -4.85 7.16 5.17
CA ASP A 87 -4.26 7.75 6.38
C ASP A 87 -4.57 6.90 7.61
N TRP A 88 -5.82 6.43 7.74
CA TRP A 88 -6.21 5.55 8.83
C TRP A 88 -5.50 4.19 8.76
N VAL A 89 -5.32 3.64 7.55
CA VAL A 89 -4.58 2.38 7.34
C VAL A 89 -3.12 2.53 7.76
N LEU A 90 -2.51 3.65 7.37
CA LEU A 90 -1.15 4.00 7.75
C LEU A 90 -1.01 4.12 9.28
N GLU A 91 -1.96 4.77 9.95
CA GLU A 91 -1.99 4.87 11.41
C GLU A 91 -2.16 3.51 12.10
N LEU A 92 -2.98 2.61 11.55
CA LEU A 92 -3.10 1.25 12.05
C LEU A 92 -1.76 0.51 11.95
N THR A 93 -1.10 0.57 10.79
CA THR A 93 0.22 -0.04 10.58
C THR A 93 1.27 0.54 11.53
N LYS A 94 1.32 1.86 11.71
CA LYS A 94 2.21 2.53 12.67
C LYS A 94 2.00 2.05 14.10
N ARG A 95 0.75 1.88 14.53
CA ARG A 95 0.41 1.36 15.87
C ARG A 95 0.87 -0.09 16.06
N ASN A 96 0.67 -0.94 15.06
CA ASN A 96 1.13 -2.34 15.12
C ASN A 96 2.65 -2.45 15.15
N ILE A 97 3.37 -1.66 14.33
CA ILE A 97 4.83 -1.60 14.37
C ILE A 97 5.31 -1.14 15.74
N LYS A 98 4.75 -0.03 16.26
CA LYS A 98 5.12 0.48 17.57
C LYS A 98 4.90 -0.56 18.66
N LYS A 99 3.75 -1.25 18.66
CA LYS A 99 3.46 -2.31 19.61
C LYS A 99 4.51 -3.43 19.55
N ARG A 100 4.90 -3.86 18.36
CA ARG A 100 5.93 -4.90 18.17
C ARG A 100 7.29 -4.43 18.69
N VAL A 101 7.68 -3.17 18.41
CA VAL A 101 8.92 -2.58 18.92
C VAL A 101 8.91 -2.50 20.46
N ASP A 102 7.82 -2.02 21.05
CA ASP A 102 7.67 -1.95 22.52
C ASP A 102 7.76 -3.35 23.15
N GLN A 103 7.21 -4.39 22.50
CA GLN A 103 7.32 -5.79 22.93
C GLN A 103 8.74 -6.36 22.81
N ILE A 104 9.51 -5.92 21.82
CA ILE A 104 10.93 -6.28 21.69
C ILE A 104 11.75 -5.62 22.80
N GLU A 105 11.50 -4.34 23.07
CA GLU A 105 12.17 -3.60 24.14
C GLU A 105 11.86 -4.15 25.54
N SER A 106 10.62 -4.60 25.77
CA SER A 106 10.22 -5.23 27.03
C SER A 106 10.75 -6.66 27.20
N GLY A 107 11.27 -7.27 26.14
CA GLY A 107 11.70 -8.68 26.10
C GLY A 107 10.54 -9.68 26.01
N GLU A 108 9.31 -9.22 25.78
CA GLU A 108 8.14 -10.07 25.54
C GLU A 108 8.20 -10.75 24.16
N HIS A 109 8.77 -10.07 23.16
CA HIS A 109 9.00 -10.59 21.81
C HIS A 109 10.49 -10.70 21.54
N VAL A 110 10.98 -11.91 21.28
CA VAL A 110 12.40 -12.15 20.99
C VAL A 110 12.57 -12.29 19.48
N LEU A 111 13.42 -11.45 18.89
CA LEU A 111 13.84 -11.62 17.50
C LEU A 111 14.76 -12.84 17.42
N HIS A 112 14.28 -13.91 16.81
CA HIS A 112 15.06 -15.12 16.55
C HIS A 112 16.05 -14.91 15.39
N ASP A 113 17.04 -15.80 15.25
CA ASP A 113 18.04 -15.73 14.16
C ASP A 113 17.39 -15.85 12.76
N GLU A 114 16.23 -16.50 12.68
CA GLU A 114 15.35 -16.48 11.51
C GLU A 114 14.08 -15.69 11.82
N PRO A 115 13.63 -14.80 10.92
CA PRO A 115 12.44 -14.01 11.15
C PRO A 115 11.18 -14.86 10.98
N ASP A 116 10.33 -14.86 12.00
CA ASP A 116 9.04 -15.57 11.97
C ASP A 116 8.03 -14.90 11.03
N ASP A 117 8.15 -13.58 10.82
CA ASP A 117 7.31 -12.83 9.90
C ASP A 117 8.06 -11.70 9.16
N PHE A 118 7.36 -11.08 8.20
CA PHE A 118 7.91 -9.99 7.40
C PHE A 118 8.31 -8.76 8.23
N LEU A 119 7.62 -8.48 9.33
CA LEU A 119 7.91 -7.32 10.18
C LEU A 119 9.20 -7.56 10.98
N ASP A 120 9.38 -8.77 11.51
CA ASP A 120 10.60 -9.18 12.21
C ASP A 120 11.80 -9.16 11.26
N ALA A 121 11.65 -9.68 10.03
CA ALA A 121 12.68 -9.61 9.00
C ALA A 121 13.07 -8.15 8.69
N TYR A 122 12.07 -7.27 8.60
CA TYR A 122 12.27 -5.84 8.36
C TYR A 122 13.00 -5.16 9.52
N LEU A 123 12.58 -5.40 10.76
CA LEU A 123 13.22 -4.83 11.95
C LEU A 123 14.65 -5.33 12.13
N MET A 124 14.91 -6.62 11.91
CA MET A 124 16.26 -7.19 11.93
C MET A 124 17.16 -6.54 10.87
N LYS A 125 16.65 -6.35 9.66
CA LYS A 125 17.39 -5.65 8.60
C LYS A 125 17.69 -4.20 8.99
N MET A 126 16.72 -3.45 9.52
CA MET A 126 16.95 -2.08 9.99
C MET A 126 18.05 -2.02 11.07
N GLN A 127 18.04 -2.93 12.03
CA GLN A 127 19.08 -3.00 13.06
C GLN A 127 20.45 -3.34 12.47
N LYS A 128 20.50 -4.23 11.49
CA LYS A 128 21.72 -4.58 10.76
C LYS A 128 22.28 -3.38 9.99
N ASP A 129 21.44 -2.70 9.21
CA ASP A 129 21.82 -1.53 8.42
C ASP A 129 22.34 -0.39 9.33
N GLN A 130 21.72 -0.20 10.50
CA GLN A 130 22.20 0.74 11.53
C GLN A 130 23.58 0.36 12.09
N ARG A 131 23.83 -0.93 12.38
CA ARG A 131 25.14 -1.41 12.85
C ARG A 131 26.23 -1.28 11.79
N GLU A 132 25.88 -1.49 10.53
CA GLU A 132 26.79 -1.44 9.39
C GLU A 132 27.01 0.00 8.87
N GLY A 133 26.27 0.98 9.38
CA GLY A 133 26.37 2.39 8.96
C GLY A 133 25.95 2.62 7.51
N VAL A 134 25.13 1.73 6.96
CA VAL A 134 24.64 1.80 5.59
C VAL A 134 23.43 2.73 5.55
N GLU A 135 23.39 3.67 4.61
CA GLU A 135 22.17 4.47 4.40
C GLU A 135 21.01 3.55 4.02
N SER A 136 19.92 3.67 4.79
CA SER A 136 18.68 2.94 4.51
C SER A 136 18.24 3.22 3.07
N THR A 137 17.99 2.16 2.30
CA THR A 137 17.41 2.26 0.95
C THR A 137 15.91 2.58 1.00
N PHE A 138 15.31 2.59 2.19
CA PHE A 138 13.91 2.89 2.43
C PHE A 138 13.81 4.34 2.93
N THR A 139 13.44 5.25 2.02
CA THR A 139 13.10 6.66 2.26
C THR A 139 11.68 6.95 1.83
#